data_AF-A0A533V5W7-F1
#
_entry.id   AF-A0A533V5W7-F1
#
_cell.length_a   1.000
_cell.length_b   1.000
_cell.length_c   1.000
_cell.angle_alpha   90.00
_cell.angle_beta   90.00
_cell.angle_gamma   90.00
#
_symmetry.space_group_name_H-M   'P 1'
#
loop_
_entity.id
_entity.type
_entity.pdbx_description
1 polymer ?
#
loop_
_entity_poly.entity_id
_entity_poly.type
_entity_poly.pdbx_seq_one_letter_code
_entity_poly.pdbx_strand_id
1 'polypeptide(L)'
;MVASDGVDRRRINFLQKLELNSIFYLTLGIIFCLIIGNSISALPFFTSGPNAVVYRVWGFSIIVSFAVITQIVFVNALSKLDVHEGILYKSRIKLIKRLTFVIQYILITILVFCVFQIIFTHGYFRDLILISTWISFVFASFLLVILIIHLISWLRRNMDYTVLAYASAISIIFVNLIFTLLYITDEVRDDPAIIGSNRNAIVSFTSGPSIFSQGYNISSILSFISIWLSSGILLQHYSKKFGRLRLWIILGIALVYFLGLFQYQFLEYFSEIRIAYPSAFDTVYTFIINASTAIGGILAAVALWSVAKKVRQDKVRKYLMLAAYGTMLLIASTQAISVLSSPYPPFGIATITFMSIGSFSMLVGIYFSAVYVSQDNKLRYAISRSSKISEQLRFLKNMVKSQMESEIEKNVRSSIKNLSTSLEEESGIQTDWEEKVKDYVDMVLNEKEKMKRP
;
A
#
# COMPACT_ATOMS: atom_id res chain seq x y z
N MET A 1 3.56 2.87 49.60
CA MET A 1 4.43 3.04 48.40
C MET A 1 4.03 2.07 47.28
N VAL A 2 2.73 1.93 46.96
CA VAL A 2 2.19 0.88 46.05
C VAL A 2 1.20 1.46 45.01
N ALA A 3 1.15 2.78 44.84
CA ALA A 3 0.16 3.44 43.96
C ALA A 3 0.67 3.89 42.57
N SER A 4 1.99 3.83 42.30
CA SER A 4 2.54 4.34 41.02
C SER A 4 2.53 3.31 39.88
N ASP A 5 2.64 2.01 40.17
CA ASP A 5 2.74 0.98 39.12
C ASP A 5 1.45 0.77 38.32
N GLY A 6 0.29 1.08 38.90
CA GLY A 6 -1.00 0.96 38.23
C GLY A 6 -1.29 2.08 37.24
N VAL A 7 -0.77 3.28 37.51
CA VAL A 7 -0.96 4.47 36.65
C VAL A 7 -0.02 4.41 35.45
N ASP A 8 1.22 3.97 35.65
CA ASP A 8 2.18 3.81 34.55
C ASP A 8 1.81 2.67 33.62
N ARG A 9 1.34 1.51 34.11
CA ARG A 9 0.81 0.45 33.22
C ARG A 9 -0.43 0.89 32.44
N ARG A 10 -1.32 1.70 33.03
CA ARG A 10 -2.49 2.25 32.31
C ARG A 10 -2.08 3.32 31.31
N ARG A 11 -1.11 4.19 31.63
CA ARG A 11 -0.55 5.18 30.70
C ARG A 11 0.19 4.51 29.55
N ILE A 12 1.01 3.49 29.81
CA ILE A 12 1.71 2.73 28.77
C ILE A 12 0.71 2.00 27.86
N ASN A 13 -0.31 1.35 28.42
CA ASN A 13 -1.38 0.73 27.62
C ASN A 13 -2.25 1.74 26.87
N PHE A 14 -2.51 2.92 27.45
CA PHE A 14 -3.25 4.00 26.78
C PHE A 14 -2.43 4.60 25.64
N LEU A 15 -1.13 4.85 25.84
CA LEU A 15 -0.21 5.35 24.83
C LEU A 15 0.00 4.33 23.69
N GLN A 16 0.15 3.02 24.01
CA GLN A 16 0.19 1.97 22.98
C GLN A 16 -1.12 1.80 22.20
N LYS A 17 -2.27 2.05 22.84
CA LYS A 17 -3.59 1.97 22.21
C LYS A 17 -3.92 3.24 21.43
N LEU A 18 -3.34 4.38 21.82
CA LEU A 18 -3.30 5.62 21.05
C LEU A 18 -2.52 5.40 19.75
N GLU A 19 -1.33 4.78 19.81
CA GLU A 19 -0.43 4.72 18.65
C GLU A 19 -1.07 4.14 17.37
N LEU A 20 -1.84 3.03 17.40
CA LEU A 20 -2.43 2.47 16.16
C LEU A 20 -3.70 3.17 15.67
N ASN A 21 -4.62 3.53 16.57
CA ASN A 21 -5.82 4.27 16.16
C ASN A 21 -5.43 5.67 15.66
N SER A 22 -4.44 6.31 16.30
CA SER A 22 -3.86 7.56 15.83
C SER A 22 -3.23 7.43 14.45
N ILE A 23 -2.52 6.33 14.13
CA ILE A 23 -2.01 6.07 12.77
C ILE A 23 -3.16 5.99 11.76
N PHE A 24 -4.29 5.36 12.09
CA PHE A 24 -5.45 5.30 11.19
C PHE A 24 -6.02 6.68 10.88
N TYR A 25 -6.31 7.48 11.91
CA TYR A 25 -6.82 8.83 11.73
C TYR A 25 -5.82 9.73 11.01
N LEU A 26 -4.53 9.54 11.26
CA LEU A 26 -3.45 10.20 10.57
C LEU A 26 -3.40 9.80 9.09
N THR A 27 -3.51 8.51 8.73
CA THR A 27 -3.61 8.09 7.33
C THR A 27 -4.86 8.61 6.63
N LEU A 28 -5.99 8.69 7.35
CA LEU A 28 -7.22 9.27 6.82
C LEU A 28 -7.08 10.78 6.60
N GLY A 29 -6.40 11.47 7.52
CA GLY A 29 -6.03 12.88 7.39
C GLY A 29 -5.10 13.14 6.20
N ILE A 30 -4.09 12.29 5.96
CA ILE A 30 -3.24 12.36 4.77
C ILE A 30 -4.09 12.31 3.53
N ILE A 31 -4.92 11.28 3.41
CA ILE A 31 -5.72 11.04 2.20
C ILE A 31 -6.66 12.22 1.97
N PHE A 32 -7.30 12.72 3.02
CA PHE A 32 -8.13 13.91 2.94
C PHE A 32 -7.33 15.13 2.45
N CYS A 33 -6.14 15.38 2.99
CA CYS A 33 -5.27 16.46 2.55
C CYS A 33 -4.78 16.29 1.10
N LEU A 34 -4.50 15.06 0.65
CA LEU A 34 -4.10 14.78 -0.73
C LEU A 34 -5.26 15.01 -1.72
N ILE A 35 -6.46 14.53 -1.38
CA ILE A 35 -7.68 14.78 -2.17
C ILE A 35 -7.95 16.29 -2.26
N ILE A 36 -7.91 16.97 -1.11
CA ILE A 36 -8.13 18.41 -1.05
C ILE A 36 -7.06 19.15 -1.84
N GLY A 37 -5.78 18.79 -1.70
CA GLY A 37 -4.69 19.44 -2.43
C GLY A 37 -4.88 19.37 -3.94
N ASN A 38 -5.23 18.18 -4.44
CA ASN A 38 -5.50 17.96 -5.86
C ASN A 38 -6.82 18.60 -6.36
N SER A 39 -7.75 18.92 -5.44
CA SER A 39 -9.04 19.52 -5.81
C SER A 39 -9.02 21.05 -5.67
N ILE A 40 -8.23 21.59 -4.73
CA ILE A 40 -8.01 23.02 -4.53
C ILE A 40 -7.36 23.63 -5.77
N SER A 41 -6.47 22.90 -6.44
CA SER A 41 -5.82 23.37 -7.67
C SER A 41 -6.81 23.65 -8.81
N ALA A 42 -8.01 23.05 -8.78
CA ALA A 42 -9.07 23.27 -9.76
C ALA A 42 -10.02 24.45 -9.41
N LEU A 43 -9.90 25.05 -8.22
CA LEU A 43 -10.82 26.11 -7.79
C LEU A 43 -10.61 27.42 -8.59
N PRO A 44 -11.70 28.14 -8.95
CA PRO A 44 -11.61 29.39 -9.73
C PRO A 44 -10.69 30.47 -9.11
N PHE A 45 -10.66 30.54 -7.78
CA PHE A 45 -9.82 31.46 -7.02
C PHE A 45 -8.32 31.14 -7.14
N PHE A 46 -7.99 29.87 -7.39
CA PHE A 46 -6.63 29.38 -7.61
C PHE A 46 -6.24 29.40 -9.08
N THR A 47 -7.17 29.58 -10.03
CA THR A 47 -6.87 29.57 -11.47
C THR A 47 -6.82 30.98 -12.07
N SER A 48 -7.76 31.87 -11.74
CA SER A 48 -7.96 33.12 -12.50
C SER A 48 -7.94 34.42 -11.67
N GLY A 49 -7.70 34.35 -10.37
CA GLY A 49 -7.66 35.53 -9.49
C GLY A 49 -6.33 36.33 -9.55
N PRO A 50 -6.33 37.65 -9.25
CA PRO A 50 -5.13 38.49 -9.27
C PRO A 50 -4.03 38.02 -8.29
N ASN A 51 -4.43 37.34 -7.21
CA ASN A 51 -3.53 36.76 -6.21
C ASN A 51 -3.43 35.22 -6.31
N ALA A 52 -3.91 34.61 -7.41
CA ALA A 52 -4.00 33.16 -7.55
C ALA A 52 -2.65 32.45 -7.34
N VAL A 53 -1.55 33.00 -7.87
CA VAL A 53 -0.20 32.44 -7.68
C VAL A 53 0.18 32.39 -6.20
N VAL A 54 -0.09 33.48 -5.46
CA VAL A 54 0.20 33.57 -4.03
C VAL A 54 -0.59 32.50 -3.28
N TYR A 55 -1.89 32.39 -3.53
CA TYR A 55 -2.72 31.36 -2.89
C TYR A 55 -2.27 29.94 -3.23
N ARG A 56 -1.91 29.66 -4.50
CA ARG A 56 -1.34 28.36 -4.91
C ARG A 56 -0.06 28.03 -4.13
N VAL A 57 0.85 28.98 -3.98
CA VAL A 57 2.11 28.78 -3.23
C VAL A 57 1.87 28.55 -1.74
N TRP A 58 0.99 29.32 -1.11
CA TRP A 58 0.65 29.14 0.31
C TRP A 58 -0.07 27.82 0.55
N GLY A 59 -1.06 27.49 -0.28
CA GLY A 59 -1.79 26.22 -0.20
C GLY A 59 -0.85 25.02 -0.37
N PHE A 60 0.04 25.06 -1.36
CA PHE A 60 1.06 24.05 -1.57
C PHE A 60 1.98 23.90 -0.36
N SER A 61 2.48 25.01 0.19
CA SER A 61 3.39 25.00 1.34
C SER A 61 2.75 24.39 2.59
N ILE A 62 1.46 24.67 2.84
CA ILE A 62 0.70 24.09 3.94
C ILE A 62 0.54 22.57 3.75
N ILE A 63 0.16 22.14 2.55
CA ILE A 63 -0.04 20.71 2.23
C ILE A 63 1.29 19.95 2.36
N VAL A 64 2.39 20.48 1.84
CA VAL A 64 3.70 19.85 1.96
C VAL A 64 4.16 19.82 3.41
N SER A 65 3.96 20.88 4.18
CA SER A 65 4.29 20.89 5.61
C SER A 65 3.53 19.80 6.37
N PHE A 66 2.23 19.66 6.11
CA PHE A 66 1.42 18.59 6.67
C PHE A 66 1.92 17.20 6.23
N ALA A 67 2.24 17.03 4.94
CA ALA A 67 2.78 15.78 4.41
C ALA A 67 4.11 15.40 5.08
N VAL A 68 5.05 16.34 5.22
CA VAL A 68 6.35 16.14 5.87
C VAL A 68 6.18 15.75 7.34
N ILE A 69 5.39 16.50 8.12
CA ILE A 69 5.10 16.17 9.52
C ILE A 69 4.54 14.76 9.61
N THR A 70 3.61 14.44 8.72
CA THR A 70 2.94 13.15 8.76
C THR A 70 3.85 11.99 8.38
N GLN A 71 4.75 12.17 7.41
CA GLN A 71 5.77 11.17 7.05
C GLN A 71 6.72 10.92 8.21
N ILE A 72 7.17 11.97 8.90
CA ILE A 72 8.03 11.84 10.08
C ILE A 72 7.30 11.07 11.19
N VAL A 73 6.04 11.41 11.47
CA VAL A 73 5.24 10.68 12.47
C VAL A 73 5.05 9.22 12.07
N PHE A 74 4.79 8.93 10.80
CA PHE A 74 4.61 7.56 10.30
C PHE A 74 5.91 6.74 10.41
N VAL A 75 7.06 7.31 10.02
CA VAL A 75 8.38 6.67 10.17
C VAL A 75 8.69 6.40 11.65
N ASN A 76 8.39 7.35 12.53
CA ASN A 76 8.58 7.19 13.98
C ASN A 76 7.63 6.13 14.58
N ALA A 77 6.40 6.05 14.09
CA ALA A 77 5.46 4.99 14.51
C ALA A 77 5.94 3.60 14.04
N LEU A 78 6.48 3.51 12.82
CA LEU A 78 7.09 2.28 12.28
C LEU A 78 8.40 1.89 12.99
N SER A 79 9.16 2.86 13.50
CA SER A 79 10.40 2.57 14.21
C SER A 79 10.11 1.91 15.55
N LYS A 80 9.08 2.39 16.26
CA LYS A 80 8.57 1.89 17.54
C LYS A 80 7.77 0.59 17.47
N LEU A 81 7.28 0.20 16.29
CA LEU A 81 6.72 -1.13 16.10
C LEU A 81 7.84 -2.13 16.40
N ASP A 82 7.78 -2.71 17.60
CA ASP A 82 8.62 -3.82 18.05
C ASP A 82 8.43 -4.99 17.09
N VAL A 83 9.19 -4.96 16.01
CA VAL A 83 9.57 -6.15 15.26
C VAL A 83 10.58 -6.90 16.13
N HIS A 84 10.19 -7.25 17.36
CA HIS A 84 11.01 -7.99 18.29
C HIS A 84 11.21 -9.40 17.71
N GLU A 85 12.44 -9.68 17.32
CA GLU A 85 13.26 -10.85 17.72
C GLU A 85 12.52 -12.15 18.06
N GLY A 86 11.53 -12.53 17.25
CA GLY A 86 11.42 -13.93 16.90
C GLY A 86 12.71 -14.30 16.17
N ILE A 87 13.26 -15.49 16.45
CA ILE A 87 14.54 -16.09 16.00
C ILE A 87 14.85 -15.93 14.48
N LEU A 88 13.94 -15.36 13.69
CA LEU A 88 13.99 -15.24 12.25
C LEU A 88 13.83 -13.81 11.73
N TYR A 89 14.29 -12.81 12.47
CA TYR A 89 14.63 -11.52 11.87
C TYR A 89 15.88 -11.70 10.97
N LYS A 90 15.67 -12.24 9.78
CA LYS A 90 16.73 -12.34 8.77
C LYS A 90 17.25 -10.95 8.47
N SER A 91 18.57 -10.81 8.41
CA SER A 91 19.30 -9.57 8.04
C SER A 91 18.65 -8.78 6.89
N ARG A 92 18.06 -9.49 5.92
CA ARG A 92 17.33 -8.91 4.77
C ARG A 92 16.16 -7.99 5.16
N ILE A 93 15.38 -8.30 6.20
CA ILE A 93 14.23 -7.44 6.57
C ILE A 93 14.69 -6.21 7.36
N LYS A 94 15.76 -6.33 8.13
CA LYS A 94 16.47 -5.18 8.73
C LYS A 94 16.93 -4.20 7.68
N LEU A 95 17.52 -4.74 6.62
CA LEU A 95 17.97 -3.97 5.49
C LEU A 95 16.79 -3.28 4.81
N ILE A 96 15.69 -3.99 4.50
CA ILE A 96 14.51 -3.39 3.86
C ILE A 96 13.92 -2.27 4.73
N LYS A 97 13.74 -2.48 6.05
CA LYS A 97 13.25 -1.42 6.97
C LYS A 97 14.16 -0.19 6.95
N ARG A 98 15.48 -0.41 7.04
CA ARG A 98 16.47 0.67 7.02
C ARG A 98 16.43 1.44 5.70
N LEU A 99 16.41 0.74 4.57
CA LEU A 99 16.33 1.34 3.24
C LEU A 99 15.06 2.18 3.08
N THR A 100 13.90 1.69 3.52
CA THR A 100 12.66 2.47 3.49
C THR A 100 12.79 3.78 4.26
N PHE A 101 13.41 3.77 5.45
CA PHE A 101 13.57 4.98 6.25
C PHE A 101 14.52 5.97 5.58
N VAL A 102 15.67 5.49 5.07
CA VAL A 102 16.62 6.34 4.33
C VAL A 102 15.94 6.99 3.11
N ILE A 103 15.21 6.21 2.32
CA ILE A 103 14.48 6.70 1.16
C ILE A 103 13.43 7.73 1.58
N GLN A 104 12.72 7.52 2.69
CA GLN A 104 11.76 8.52 3.13
C GLN A 104 12.40 9.83 3.55
N TYR A 105 13.52 9.80 4.27
CA TYR A 105 14.22 11.03 4.62
C TYR A 105 14.72 11.78 3.37
N ILE A 106 15.20 11.06 2.35
CA ILE A 106 15.58 11.67 1.06
C ILE A 106 14.37 12.35 0.40
N LEU A 107 13.21 11.68 0.34
CA LEU A 107 11.99 12.25 -0.24
C LEU A 107 11.48 13.47 0.54
N ILE A 108 11.54 13.44 1.89
CA ILE A 108 11.25 14.59 2.74
C ILE A 108 12.18 15.78 2.41
N THR A 109 13.49 15.52 2.27
CA THR A 109 14.46 16.56 1.91
C THR A 109 14.14 17.18 0.56
N ILE A 110 13.77 16.37 -0.44
CA ILE A 110 13.35 16.86 -1.76
C ILE A 110 12.09 17.74 -1.66
N LEU A 111 11.09 17.34 -0.86
CA LEU A 111 9.87 18.14 -0.65
C LEU A 111 10.16 19.50 -0.02
N VAL A 112 10.95 19.52 1.06
CA VAL A 112 11.33 20.76 1.75
C VAL A 112 12.15 21.66 0.82
N PHE A 113 13.07 21.08 0.06
CA PHE A 113 13.87 21.83 -0.91
C PHE A 113 13.00 22.39 -2.05
N CYS A 114 12.00 21.65 -2.53
CA CYS A 114 11.06 22.12 -3.55
C CYS A 114 10.26 23.34 -3.04
N VAL A 115 9.73 23.28 -1.80
CA VAL A 115 9.05 24.43 -1.18
C VAL A 115 9.97 25.63 -1.06
N PHE A 116 11.23 25.41 -0.64
CA PHE A 116 12.23 26.46 -0.56
C PHE A 116 12.45 27.14 -1.93
N GLN A 117 12.63 26.37 -3.01
CA GLN A 117 12.77 26.94 -4.36
C GLN A 117 11.54 27.75 -4.78
N ILE A 118 10.34 27.24 -4.54
CA ILE A 118 9.10 27.92 -4.91
C ILE A 118 8.98 29.29 -4.21
N ILE A 119 9.38 29.37 -2.94
CA ILE A 119 9.29 30.60 -2.14
C ILE A 119 10.35 31.63 -2.55
N PHE A 120 11.60 31.20 -2.75
CA PHE A 120 12.73 32.12 -2.95
C PHE A 120 13.06 32.39 -4.43
N THR A 121 12.84 31.42 -5.31
CA THR A 121 13.19 31.53 -6.74
C THR A 121 11.97 31.60 -7.66
N HIS A 122 10.74 31.59 -7.11
CA HIS A 122 9.47 31.64 -7.85
C HIS A 122 9.33 30.56 -8.96
N GLY A 123 10.06 29.47 -8.82
CA GLY A 123 10.18 28.37 -9.76
C GLY A 123 10.85 27.18 -9.08
N TYR A 124 10.71 26.00 -9.66
CA TYR A 124 11.38 24.78 -9.18
C TYR A 124 12.02 24.02 -10.33
N PHE A 125 13.07 23.24 -10.04
CA PHE A 125 13.69 22.40 -11.06
C PHE A 125 12.78 21.22 -11.41
N ARG A 126 12.54 21.02 -12.71
CA ARG A 126 11.87 19.84 -13.26
C ARG A 126 12.46 18.54 -12.71
N ASP A 127 13.78 18.49 -12.57
CA ASP A 127 14.51 17.29 -12.13
C ASP A 127 14.14 16.87 -10.70
N LEU A 128 13.63 17.76 -9.84
CA LEU A 128 13.13 17.39 -8.51
C LEU A 128 11.88 16.49 -8.60
N ILE A 129 10.99 16.76 -9.56
CA ILE A 129 9.83 15.91 -9.83
C ILE A 129 10.31 14.55 -10.35
N LEU A 130 11.22 14.55 -11.33
CA LEU A 130 11.72 13.31 -11.91
C LEU A 130 12.44 12.45 -10.86
N ILE A 131 13.38 13.01 -10.11
CA ILE A 131 14.15 12.27 -9.10
C ILE A 131 13.23 11.71 -8.01
N SER A 132 12.29 12.51 -7.48
CA SER A 132 11.35 12.03 -6.45
C SER A 132 10.42 10.93 -6.97
N THR A 133 9.95 11.07 -8.22
CA THR A 133 9.13 10.06 -8.90
C THR A 133 9.90 8.77 -9.07
N TRP A 134 11.08 8.81 -9.68
CA TRP A 134 11.91 7.62 -9.91
C TRP A 134 12.26 6.90 -8.61
N ILE A 135 12.75 7.63 -7.60
CA ILE A 135 13.09 7.04 -6.29
C ILE A 135 11.87 6.34 -5.67
N SER A 136 10.72 7.01 -5.65
CA SER A 136 9.53 6.46 -4.98
C SER A 136 8.91 5.29 -5.76
N PHE A 137 8.79 5.41 -7.08
CA PHE A 137 8.19 4.37 -7.93
C PHE A 137 9.05 3.13 -8.03
N VAL A 138 10.36 3.26 -8.26
CA VAL A 138 11.27 2.12 -8.35
C VAL A 138 11.31 1.37 -7.01
N PHE A 139 11.40 2.10 -5.89
CA PHE A 139 11.44 1.46 -4.59
C PHE A 139 10.11 0.80 -4.20
N ALA A 140 8.97 1.45 -4.46
CA ALA A 140 7.67 0.84 -4.23
C ALA A 140 7.49 -0.43 -5.08
N SER A 141 7.91 -0.37 -6.36
CA SER A 141 7.87 -1.51 -7.29
C SER A 141 8.72 -2.68 -6.79
N PHE A 142 9.94 -2.41 -6.30
CA PHE A 142 10.79 -3.41 -5.66
C PHE A 142 10.10 -4.10 -4.48
N LEU A 143 9.45 -3.33 -3.60
CA LEU A 143 8.73 -3.88 -2.44
C LEU A 143 7.50 -4.71 -2.86
N LEU A 144 6.77 -4.29 -3.88
CA LEU A 144 5.64 -5.05 -4.43
C LEU A 144 6.10 -6.36 -5.07
N VAL A 145 7.22 -6.37 -5.81
CA VAL A 145 7.79 -7.61 -6.37
C VAL A 145 8.11 -8.61 -5.26
N ILE A 146 8.71 -8.16 -4.15
CA ILE A 146 8.95 -9.03 -2.99
C ILE A 146 7.62 -9.59 -2.46
N LEU A 147 6.59 -8.75 -2.31
CA LEU A 147 5.28 -9.20 -1.83
C LEU A 147 4.62 -10.21 -2.78
N ILE A 148 4.68 -9.96 -4.08
CA ILE A 148 4.15 -10.83 -5.14
C ILE A 148 4.85 -12.20 -5.09
N ILE A 149 6.17 -12.24 -4.96
CA ILE A 149 6.93 -13.50 -4.84
C ILE A 149 6.44 -14.32 -3.65
N HIS A 150 6.21 -13.70 -2.49
CA HIS A 150 5.68 -14.40 -1.32
C HIS A 150 4.26 -14.92 -1.54
N LEU A 151 3.37 -14.10 -2.10
CA LEU A 151 1.99 -14.50 -2.40
C LEU A 151 1.92 -15.65 -3.40
N ILE A 152 2.72 -15.59 -4.48
CA ILE A 152 2.83 -16.68 -5.46
C ILE A 152 3.42 -17.93 -4.82
N SER A 153 4.45 -17.80 -3.99
CA SER A 153 5.02 -18.94 -3.27
C SER A 153 4.01 -19.61 -2.35
N TRP A 154 3.12 -18.85 -1.71
CA TRP A 154 2.07 -19.42 -0.87
C TRP A 154 0.95 -20.05 -1.68
N LEU A 155 0.61 -19.45 -2.83
CA LEU A 155 -0.38 -19.95 -3.77
C LEU A 155 0.02 -21.31 -4.36
N ARG A 156 1.30 -21.49 -4.73
CA ARG A 156 1.83 -22.77 -5.23
C ARG A 156 1.68 -23.93 -4.23
N ARG A 157 1.68 -23.64 -2.92
CA ARG A 157 1.56 -24.66 -1.87
C ARG A 157 0.10 -24.94 -1.49
N ASN A 158 -0.69 -23.89 -1.34
CA ASN A 158 -2.12 -24.00 -1.07
C ASN A 158 -2.87 -23.02 -1.96
N MET A 159 -3.52 -23.54 -3.00
CA MET A 159 -4.36 -22.75 -3.89
C MET A 159 -5.57 -22.21 -3.11
N ASP A 160 -5.58 -20.90 -2.88
CA ASP A 160 -6.72 -20.20 -2.27
C ASP A 160 -7.14 -19.03 -3.15
N TYR A 161 -8.44 -18.95 -3.44
CA TYR A 161 -9.02 -17.90 -4.28
C TYR A 161 -8.81 -16.48 -3.72
N THR A 162 -8.75 -16.31 -2.40
CA THR A 162 -8.52 -14.99 -1.78
C THR A 162 -7.07 -14.56 -1.94
N VAL A 163 -6.13 -15.49 -1.69
CA VAL A 163 -4.70 -15.23 -1.90
C VAL A 163 -4.41 -14.99 -3.39
N LEU A 164 -5.03 -15.76 -4.29
CA LEU A 164 -4.94 -15.57 -5.73
C LEU A 164 -5.43 -14.19 -6.17
N ALA A 165 -6.61 -13.76 -5.68
CA ALA A 165 -7.17 -12.46 -6.01
C ALA A 165 -6.26 -11.31 -5.54
N TYR A 166 -5.74 -11.38 -4.31
CA TYR A 166 -4.79 -10.37 -3.85
C TYR A 166 -3.47 -10.39 -4.64
N ALA A 167 -2.95 -11.57 -4.99
CA ALA A 167 -1.75 -11.69 -5.81
C ALA A 167 -1.93 -11.07 -7.20
N SER A 168 -3.07 -11.32 -7.85
CA SER A 168 -3.38 -10.71 -9.15
C SER A 168 -3.57 -9.21 -9.04
N ALA A 169 -4.32 -8.72 -8.05
CA ALA A 169 -4.51 -7.30 -7.82
C ALA A 169 -3.19 -6.55 -7.59
N ILE A 170 -2.31 -7.08 -6.75
CA ILE A 170 -1.00 -6.46 -6.47
C ILE A 170 -0.10 -6.50 -7.71
N SER A 171 -0.18 -7.56 -8.51
CA SER A 171 0.56 -7.65 -9.78
C SER A 171 0.09 -6.58 -10.78
N ILE A 172 -1.21 -6.33 -10.86
CA ILE A 172 -1.77 -5.31 -11.74
C ILE A 172 -1.46 -3.90 -11.21
N ILE A 173 -1.48 -3.69 -9.89
CA ILE A 173 -1.00 -2.45 -9.27
C ILE A 173 0.47 -2.21 -9.66
N PHE A 174 1.32 -3.22 -9.59
CA PHE A 174 2.72 -3.11 -10.00
C PHE A 174 2.87 -2.70 -11.47
N VAL A 175 2.10 -3.31 -12.38
CA VAL A 175 2.07 -2.90 -13.80
C VAL A 175 1.61 -1.45 -13.95
N ASN A 176 0.59 -1.03 -13.20
CA ASN A 176 0.13 0.36 -13.20
C ASN A 176 1.20 1.34 -12.70
N LEU A 177 1.98 0.99 -11.68
CA LEU A 177 3.09 1.82 -11.21
C LEU A 177 4.12 2.03 -12.33
N ILE A 178 4.46 0.98 -13.08
CA ILE A 178 5.39 1.09 -14.22
C ILE A 178 4.86 2.05 -15.28
N PHE A 179 3.61 1.88 -15.73
CA PHE A 179 3.03 2.78 -16.73
C PHE A 179 2.92 4.21 -16.23
N THR A 180 2.59 4.42 -14.96
CA THR A 180 2.51 5.76 -14.35
C THR A 180 3.89 6.43 -14.32
N LEU A 181 4.94 5.70 -13.94
CA LEU A 181 6.31 6.20 -13.95
C LEU A 181 6.74 6.63 -15.35
N LEU A 182 6.50 5.77 -16.36
CA LEU A 182 6.85 6.06 -17.74
C LEU A 182 6.05 7.25 -18.28
N TYR A 183 4.76 7.32 -17.98
CA TYR A 183 3.90 8.42 -18.42
C TYR A 183 4.32 9.77 -17.82
N ILE A 184 4.59 9.82 -16.50
CA ILE A 184 5.11 11.05 -15.86
C ILE A 184 6.45 11.45 -16.48
N THR A 185 7.34 10.49 -16.75
CA THR A 185 8.65 10.78 -17.33
C THR A 185 8.54 11.32 -18.76
N ASP A 186 7.61 10.78 -19.55
CA ASP A 186 7.34 11.18 -20.94
C ASP A 186 6.80 12.62 -20.98
N GLU A 187 5.76 12.92 -20.22
CA GLU A 187 5.13 14.25 -20.19
C GLU A 187 6.03 15.34 -19.62
N VAL A 188 6.79 15.03 -18.56
CA VAL A 188 7.70 16.01 -17.93
C VAL A 188 8.95 16.24 -18.78
N ARG A 189 9.27 15.37 -19.75
CA ARG A 189 10.46 15.53 -20.60
C ARG A 189 10.45 16.82 -21.40
N ASP A 190 9.28 17.21 -21.88
CA ASP A 190 9.09 18.39 -22.73
C ASP A 190 8.93 19.69 -21.93
N ASP A 191 8.80 19.59 -20.60
CA ASP A 191 8.78 20.75 -19.70
C ASP A 191 10.17 21.44 -19.65
N PRO A 192 10.21 22.79 -19.49
CA PRO A 192 11.46 23.53 -19.32
C PRO A 192 12.20 23.10 -18.05
N ALA A 193 13.53 23.29 -18.03
CA ALA A 193 14.36 22.88 -16.90
C ALA A 193 13.95 23.54 -15.56
N ILE A 194 13.44 24.77 -15.63
CA ILE A 194 12.85 25.50 -14.50
C ILE A 194 11.37 25.73 -14.81
N ILE A 195 10.50 25.22 -13.95
CA ILE A 195 9.05 25.34 -14.07
C ILE A 195 8.58 26.45 -13.14
N GLY A 196 7.98 27.50 -13.72
CA GLY A 196 7.46 28.67 -13.00
C GLY A 196 5.93 28.80 -13.07
N SER A 197 5.42 29.95 -12.63
CA SER A 197 3.98 30.25 -12.58
C SER A 197 3.24 30.17 -13.92
N ASN A 198 3.98 30.24 -15.04
CA ASN A 198 3.46 30.20 -16.40
C ASN A 198 3.14 28.78 -16.88
N ARG A 199 3.39 27.75 -16.05
CA ARG A 199 2.94 26.39 -16.35
C ARG A 199 1.41 26.36 -16.31
N ASN A 200 0.80 26.42 -17.48
CA ASN A 200 -0.63 26.25 -17.64
C ASN A 200 -0.96 24.81 -17.26
N ALA A 201 -1.79 24.63 -16.24
CA ALA A 201 -2.45 23.36 -16.06
C ALA A 201 -3.89 23.50 -16.49
N ILE A 202 -4.11 23.01 -17.68
CA ILE A 202 -5.12 22.01 -17.93
C ILE A 202 -4.36 20.99 -18.76
N VAL A 203 -4.60 19.69 -18.54
CA VAL A 203 -4.17 18.61 -19.44
C VAL A 203 -4.27 19.15 -20.86
N SER A 204 -3.14 19.51 -21.44
CA SER A 204 -3.13 19.94 -22.82
C SER A 204 -3.30 18.63 -23.56
N PHE A 205 -4.53 18.31 -23.94
CA PHE A 205 -4.87 17.27 -24.93
C PHE A 205 -4.22 17.56 -26.30
N THR A 206 -3.18 18.40 -26.34
CA THR A 206 -2.39 18.80 -27.50
C THR A 206 -1.38 17.71 -27.85
N SER A 207 -0.95 16.90 -26.87
CA SER A 207 -0.16 15.70 -27.11
C SER A 207 -1.13 14.56 -27.42
N GLY A 208 -1.09 14.02 -28.64
CA GLY A 208 -1.87 12.83 -28.99
C GLY A 208 -1.61 11.69 -28.00
N PRO A 209 -2.53 10.72 -27.83
CA PRO A 209 -2.44 9.73 -26.76
C PRO A 209 -1.19 8.86 -26.92
N SER A 210 -0.16 9.12 -26.10
CA SER A 210 1.06 8.32 -26.07
C SER A 210 0.78 6.90 -25.60
N ILE A 211 1.61 5.93 -25.99
CA ILE A 211 1.46 4.53 -25.56
C ILE A 211 1.48 4.41 -24.02
N PHE A 212 2.20 5.31 -23.33
CA PHE A 212 2.27 5.36 -21.89
C PHE A 212 0.99 5.91 -21.26
N SER A 213 0.38 6.96 -21.83
CA SER A 213 -0.91 7.49 -21.37
C SER A 213 -2.03 6.45 -21.48
N GLN A 214 -2.09 5.70 -22.59
CA GLN A 214 -3.07 4.64 -22.81
C GLN A 214 -2.82 3.46 -21.86
N GLY A 215 -1.55 3.04 -21.72
CA GLY A 215 -1.14 2.00 -20.79
C GLY A 215 -1.50 2.35 -19.35
N TYR A 216 -1.30 3.60 -18.93
CA TYR A 216 -1.73 4.09 -17.63
C TYR A 216 -3.26 4.01 -17.46
N ASN A 217 -4.02 4.52 -18.42
CA ASN A 217 -5.49 4.54 -18.33
C ASN A 217 -6.06 3.12 -18.20
N ILE A 218 -5.61 2.18 -19.03
CA ILE A 218 -6.06 0.79 -18.97
C ILE A 218 -5.62 0.11 -17.66
N SER A 219 -4.33 0.25 -17.31
CA SER A 219 -3.78 -0.42 -16.12
C SER A 219 -4.34 0.13 -14.81
N SER A 220 -4.65 1.43 -14.73
CA SER A 220 -5.26 2.05 -13.54
C SER A 220 -6.68 1.54 -13.33
N ILE A 221 -7.46 1.41 -14.40
CA ILE A 221 -8.81 0.82 -14.36
C ILE A 221 -8.74 -0.63 -13.91
N LEU A 222 -7.87 -1.43 -14.54
CA LEU A 222 -7.74 -2.84 -14.21
C LEU A 222 -7.24 -3.03 -12.77
N SER A 223 -6.32 -2.19 -12.31
CA SER A 223 -5.79 -2.16 -10.94
C SER A 223 -6.89 -1.88 -9.94
N PHE A 224 -7.70 -0.84 -10.18
CA PHE A 224 -8.82 -0.46 -9.32
C PHE A 224 -9.87 -1.57 -9.22
N ILE A 225 -10.30 -2.12 -10.37
CA ILE A 225 -11.27 -3.23 -10.40
C ILE A 225 -10.72 -4.45 -9.65
N SER A 226 -9.46 -4.80 -9.88
CA SER A 226 -8.85 -6.00 -9.29
C SER A 226 -8.70 -5.90 -7.77
N ILE A 227 -8.23 -4.76 -7.26
CA ILE A 227 -8.10 -4.58 -5.80
C ILE A 227 -9.47 -4.50 -5.12
N TRP A 228 -10.45 -3.91 -5.79
CA TRP A 228 -11.82 -3.84 -5.30
C TRP A 228 -12.47 -5.23 -5.27
N LEU A 229 -12.31 -6.05 -6.32
CA LEU A 229 -12.82 -7.42 -6.37
C LEU A 229 -12.17 -8.28 -5.28
N SER A 230 -10.86 -8.16 -5.11
CA SER A 230 -10.10 -8.86 -4.08
C SER A 230 -10.60 -8.52 -2.67
N SER A 231 -10.88 -7.24 -2.43
CA SER A 231 -11.41 -6.74 -1.16
C SER A 231 -12.83 -7.24 -0.91
N GLY A 232 -13.66 -7.28 -1.97
CA GLY A 232 -14.99 -7.87 -1.94
C GLY A 232 -14.98 -9.36 -1.57
N ILE A 233 -14.10 -10.15 -2.19
CA ILE A 233 -13.91 -11.58 -1.90
C ILE A 233 -13.48 -11.78 -0.43
N LEU A 234 -12.55 -10.95 0.05
CA LEU A 234 -12.12 -11.00 1.45
C LEU A 234 -13.28 -10.67 2.39
N LEU A 235 -14.06 -9.63 2.11
CA LEU A 235 -15.22 -9.19 2.89
C LEU A 235 -16.42 -10.16 2.82
N GLN A 236 -16.57 -10.92 1.74
CA GLN A 236 -17.68 -11.86 1.58
C GLN A 236 -17.69 -12.93 2.70
N HIS A 237 -16.51 -13.36 3.14
CA HIS A 237 -16.35 -14.27 4.27
C HIS A 237 -16.79 -13.65 5.61
N TYR A 238 -17.00 -12.33 5.66
CA TYR A 238 -17.53 -11.56 6.79
C TYR A 238 -19.02 -11.18 6.65
N SER A 239 -19.68 -11.49 5.52
CA SER A 239 -21.01 -10.96 5.16
C SER A 239 -22.17 -11.46 6.03
N LYS A 240 -21.98 -12.50 6.87
CA LYS A 240 -23.05 -13.07 7.71
C LYS A 240 -23.64 -12.06 8.72
N LYS A 241 -22.97 -10.94 9.02
CA LYS A 241 -23.46 -9.91 9.97
C LYS A 241 -23.85 -8.57 9.33
N PHE A 242 -23.35 -8.27 8.12
CA PHE A 242 -23.52 -6.95 7.47
C PHE A 242 -24.58 -6.94 6.35
N GLY A 243 -25.13 -8.11 6.02
CA GLY A 243 -26.04 -8.30 4.87
C GLY A 243 -25.25 -8.35 3.58
N ARG A 244 -25.32 -9.48 2.86
CA ARG A 244 -24.59 -9.69 1.60
C ARG A 244 -24.93 -8.61 0.57
N LEU A 245 -26.22 -8.24 0.46
CA LEU A 245 -26.72 -7.22 -0.47
C LEU A 245 -26.16 -5.82 -0.19
N ARG A 246 -26.12 -5.38 1.08
CA ARG A 246 -25.63 -4.03 1.44
C ARG A 246 -24.15 -3.85 1.10
N LEU A 247 -23.35 -4.90 1.30
CA LEU A 247 -21.93 -4.89 0.89
C LEU A 247 -21.78 -4.78 -0.62
N TRP A 248 -22.55 -5.55 -1.40
CA TRP A 248 -22.51 -5.46 -2.87
C TRP A 248 -23.03 -4.14 -3.41
N ILE A 249 -23.98 -3.48 -2.73
CA ILE A 249 -24.44 -2.13 -3.10
C ILE A 249 -23.36 -1.08 -2.83
N ILE A 250 -22.75 -1.09 -1.64
CA ILE A 250 -21.65 -0.15 -1.30
C ILE A 250 -20.48 -0.35 -2.25
N LEU A 251 -20.12 -1.60 -2.51
CA LEU A 251 -19.14 -1.96 -3.51
C LEU A 251 -19.59 -1.36 -4.85
N GLY A 252 -20.74 -1.77 -5.39
CA GLY A 252 -21.25 -1.40 -6.71
C GLY A 252 -21.29 0.11 -6.95
N ILE A 253 -21.67 0.91 -5.96
CA ILE A 253 -21.65 2.38 -6.04
C ILE A 253 -20.23 2.90 -6.30
N ALA A 254 -19.22 2.43 -5.56
CA ALA A 254 -17.83 2.86 -5.75
C ALA A 254 -17.29 2.46 -7.14
N LEU A 255 -17.70 1.31 -7.66
CA LEU A 255 -17.29 0.85 -8.99
C LEU A 255 -18.00 1.60 -10.12
N VAL A 256 -19.32 1.78 -10.03
CA VAL A 256 -20.10 2.58 -10.99
C VAL A 256 -19.57 4.01 -11.03
N TYR A 257 -19.23 4.57 -9.87
CA TYR A 257 -18.67 5.90 -9.79
C TYR A 257 -17.25 5.99 -10.36
N PHE A 258 -16.44 4.94 -10.25
CA PHE A 258 -15.12 4.87 -10.90
C PHE A 258 -15.23 4.67 -12.42
N LEU A 259 -16.11 3.78 -12.88
CA LEU A 259 -16.34 3.51 -14.30
C LEU A 259 -17.07 4.67 -15.00
N GLY A 260 -17.94 5.39 -14.29
CA GLY A 260 -18.58 6.61 -14.79
C GLY A 260 -17.59 7.72 -15.12
N LEU A 261 -16.30 7.57 -14.78
CA LEU A 261 -15.23 8.52 -15.09
C LEU A 261 -14.49 8.22 -16.39
N PHE A 262 -15.04 7.39 -17.30
CA PHE A 262 -14.54 7.30 -18.68
C PHE A 262 -14.55 8.71 -19.29
N GLN A 263 -13.36 9.33 -19.30
CA GLN A 263 -13.21 10.78 -19.38
C GLN A 263 -13.81 11.36 -20.65
N TYR A 264 -13.71 10.66 -21.78
CA TYR A 264 -14.21 11.21 -23.04
C TYR A 264 -15.74 11.10 -23.16
N GLN A 265 -16.29 9.89 -22.98
CA GLN A 265 -17.71 9.62 -23.18
C GLN A 265 -18.59 10.26 -22.11
N PHE A 266 -18.13 10.32 -20.85
CA PHE A 266 -18.90 10.95 -19.78
C PHE A 266 -18.95 12.47 -19.94
N LEU A 267 -17.83 13.11 -20.32
CA LEU A 267 -17.78 14.56 -20.52
C LEU A 267 -18.70 15.03 -21.66
N GLU A 268 -18.96 14.19 -22.66
CA GLU A 268 -19.84 14.49 -23.78
C GLU A 268 -21.32 14.61 -23.34
N TYR A 269 -21.80 13.75 -22.44
CA TYR A 269 -23.16 13.82 -21.89
C TYR A 269 -23.40 15.07 -21.03
N PHE A 270 -22.35 15.64 -20.43
CA PHE A 270 -22.44 16.87 -19.64
C PHE A 270 -21.93 18.11 -20.39
N SER A 271 -21.80 18.03 -21.72
CA SER A 271 -21.26 19.10 -22.55
C SER A 271 -21.99 20.44 -22.36
N GLU A 272 -23.33 20.43 -22.28
CA GLU A 272 -24.13 21.63 -22.02
C GLU A 272 -23.79 22.30 -20.68
N ILE A 273 -23.70 21.51 -19.60
CA ILE A 273 -23.36 22.01 -18.26
C ILE A 273 -21.90 22.45 -18.19
N ARG A 274 -21.00 21.73 -18.85
CA ARG A 274 -19.57 22.05 -18.94
C ARG A 274 -19.34 23.38 -19.67
N ILE A 275 -20.11 23.67 -20.72
CA ILE A 275 -20.03 24.95 -21.44
C ILE A 275 -20.66 26.08 -20.61
N ALA A 276 -21.80 25.82 -19.95
CA ALA A 276 -22.50 26.81 -19.15
C ALA A 276 -21.73 27.22 -17.88
N TYR A 277 -21.07 26.27 -17.20
CA TYR A 277 -20.34 26.50 -15.95
C TYR A 277 -18.98 25.79 -15.92
N PRO A 278 -18.01 26.19 -16.76
CA PRO A 278 -16.76 25.44 -16.95
C PRO A 278 -15.97 25.23 -15.66
N SER A 279 -15.77 26.30 -14.88
CA SER A 279 -14.92 26.25 -13.68
C SER A 279 -15.58 25.45 -12.53
N ALA A 280 -16.91 25.56 -12.39
CA ALA A 280 -17.63 24.82 -11.36
C ALA A 280 -17.71 23.33 -11.72
N PHE A 281 -17.94 23.02 -12.99
CA PHE A 281 -17.93 21.66 -13.50
C PHE A 281 -16.56 21.01 -13.30
N ASP A 282 -15.46 21.67 -13.69
CA ASP A 282 -14.11 21.14 -13.55
C ASP A 282 -13.72 20.91 -12.08
N THR A 283 -14.12 21.81 -11.18
CA THR A 283 -13.91 21.64 -9.73
C THR A 283 -14.63 20.40 -9.20
N VAL A 284 -15.93 20.29 -9.50
CA VAL A 284 -16.76 19.18 -9.03
C VAL A 284 -16.26 17.87 -9.63
N TYR A 285 -15.98 17.84 -10.93
CA TYR A 285 -15.45 16.68 -11.63
C TYR A 285 -14.10 16.20 -11.06
N THR A 286 -13.17 17.12 -10.80
CA THR A 286 -11.87 16.81 -10.19
C THR A 286 -12.02 16.26 -8.79
N PHE A 287 -12.88 16.88 -7.97
CA PHE A 287 -13.15 16.40 -6.61
C PHE A 287 -13.74 14.99 -6.62
N ILE A 288 -14.70 14.74 -7.51
CA ILE A 288 -15.34 13.44 -7.73
C ILE A 288 -14.29 12.38 -8.08
N ILE A 289 -13.42 12.63 -9.08
CA ILE A 289 -12.36 11.68 -9.49
C ILE A 289 -11.42 11.33 -8.32
N ASN A 290 -10.94 12.36 -7.60
CA ASN A 290 -10.00 12.19 -6.51
C ASN A 290 -10.65 11.44 -5.33
N ALA A 291 -11.93 11.68 -5.07
CA ALA A 291 -12.70 10.96 -4.06
C ALA A 291 -12.92 9.49 -4.44
N SER A 292 -13.23 9.16 -5.70
CA SER A 292 -13.46 7.77 -6.16
C SER A 292 -12.29 6.85 -5.83
N THR A 293 -11.10 7.30 -6.19
CA THR A 293 -9.86 6.54 -6.06
C THR A 293 -9.49 6.38 -4.58
N ALA A 294 -9.70 7.42 -3.76
CA ALA A 294 -9.55 7.33 -2.31
C ALA A 294 -10.55 6.36 -1.66
N ILE A 295 -11.82 6.37 -2.09
CA ILE A 295 -12.85 5.42 -1.63
C ILE A 295 -12.41 3.98 -1.92
N GLY A 296 -11.84 3.71 -3.10
CA GLY A 296 -11.26 2.40 -3.43
C GLY A 296 -10.16 1.98 -2.45
N GLY A 297 -9.23 2.88 -2.14
CA GLY A 297 -8.18 2.65 -1.15
C GLY A 297 -8.70 2.38 0.26
N ILE A 298 -9.68 3.16 0.70
CA ILE A 298 -10.35 3.01 2.00
C ILE A 298 -11.04 1.65 2.09
N LEU A 299 -11.79 1.24 1.07
CA LEU A 299 -12.49 -0.04 1.05
C LEU A 299 -11.52 -1.22 1.14
N ALA A 300 -10.42 -1.17 0.38
CA ALA A 300 -9.39 -2.20 0.44
C ALA A 300 -8.73 -2.30 1.83
N ALA A 301 -8.48 -1.16 2.46
CA ALA A 301 -7.98 -1.10 3.83
C ALA A 301 -9.01 -1.64 4.85
N VAL A 302 -10.29 -1.29 4.70
CA VAL A 302 -11.37 -1.77 5.57
C VAL A 302 -11.50 -3.30 5.52
N ALA A 303 -11.27 -3.90 4.35
CA ALA A 303 -11.25 -5.36 4.21
C ALA A 303 -10.19 -6.00 5.11
N LEU A 304 -8.93 -5.57 5.01
CA LEU A 304 -7.82 -6.06 5.85
C LEU A 304 -8.01 -5.70 7.33
N TRP A 305 -8.53 -4.51 7.63
CA TRP A 305 -8.83 -4.07 8.99
C TRP A 305 -9.91 -4.94 9.65
N SER A 306 -10.89 -5.40 8.87
CA SER A 306 -11.92 -6.32 9.34
C SER A 306 -11.35 -7.67 9.76
N VAL A 307 -10.32 -8.17 9.04
CA VAL A 307 -9.52 -9.33 9.46
C VAL A 307 -8.82 -9.05 10.78
N ALA A 308 -8.14 -7.90 10.89
CA ALA A 308 -7.39 -7.53 12.09
C ALA A 308 -8.26 -7.49 13.35
N LYS A 309 -9.50 -6.98 13.26
CA LYS A 309 -10.45 -6.92 14.40
C LYS A 309 -10.87 -8.31 14.93
N LYS A 310 -10.70 -9.38 14.15
CA LYS A 310 -11.02 -10.75 14.58
C LYS A 310 -9.86 -11.47 15.24
N VAL A 311 -8.64 -10.98 15.05
CA VAL A 311 -7.46 -11.59 15.64
C VAL A 311 -7.31 -11.12 17.08
N ARG A 312 -7.35 -12.06 18.04
CA ARG A 312 -7.20 -11.78 19.47
C ARG A 312 -5.79 -11.36 19.86
N GLN A 313 -4.78 -11.83 19.12
CA GLN A 313 -3.38 -11.57 19.44
C GLN A 313 -2.95 -10.20 18.93
N ASP A 314 -2.51 -9.35 19.87
CA ASP A 314 -2.23 -7.94 19.58
C ASP A 314 -1.13 -7.75 18.53
N LYS A 315 -0.05 -8.53 18.56
CA LYS A 315 1.04 -8.42 17.56
C LYS A 315 0.56 -8.69 16.13
N VAL A 316 -0.18 -9.77 15.92
CA VAL A 316 -0.73 -10.14 14.60
C VAL A 316 -1.75 -9.11 14.14
N ARG A 317 -2.60 -8.65 15.06
CA ARG A 317 -3.56 -7.58 14.81
C ARG A 317 -2.86 -6.29 14.37
N LYS A 318 -1.75 -5.90 15.02
CA LYS A 318 -0.95 -4.72 14.65
C LYS A 318 -0.36 -4.87 13.25
N TYR A 319 0.17 -6.04 12.88
CA TYR A 319 0.66 -6.28 11.51
C TYR A 319 -0.45 -6.21 10.46
N LEU A 320 -1.62 -6.79 10.72
CA LEU A 320 -2.75 -6.70 9.79
C LEU A 320 -3.31 -5.28 9.67
N MET A 321 -3.31 -4.50 10.76
CA MET A 321 -3.64 -3.08 10.70
C MET A 321 -2.61 -2.29 9.90
N LEU A 322 -1.32 -2.60 10.06
CA LEU A 322 -0.27 -2.01 9.25
C LEU A 322 -0.44 -2.33 7.76
N ALA A 323 -0.84 -3.57 7.43
CA ALA A 323 -1.18 -3.95 6.07
C ALA A 323 -2.33 -3.10 5.53
N ALA A 324 -3.40 -2.92 6.32
CA ALA A 324 -4.54 -2.08 5.95
C ALA A 324 -4.12 -0.64 5.66
N TYR A 325 -3.33 -0.02 6.56
CA TYR A 325 -2.85 1.35 6.38
C TYR A 325 -1.92 1.48 5.18
N GLY A 326 -1.04 0.49 4.98
CA GLY A 326 -0.15 0.43 3.82
C GLY A 326 -0.91 0.34 2.51
N THR A 327 -1.93 -0.53 2.42
CA THR A 327 -2.80 -0.65 1.26
C THR A 327 -3.57 0.65 1.00
N MET A 328 -4.14 1.27 2.04
CA MET A 328 -4.86 2.54 1.95
C MET A 328 -3.98 3.62 1.33
N LEU A 329 -2.77 3.76 1.87
CA LEU A 329 -1.83 4.83 1.54
C LEU A 329 -1.15 4.59 0.19
N LEU A 330 -0.86 3.34 -0.16
CA LEU A 330 -0.37 2.96 -1.49
C LEU A 330 -1.38 3.32 -2.58
N ILE A 331 -2.65 2.94 -2.42
CA ILE A 331 -3.71 3.22 -3.40
C ILE A 331 -4.00 4.72 -3.50
N ALA A 332 -4.00 5.45 -2.37
CA ALA A 332 -4.11 6.90 -2.43
C ALA A 332 -2.93 7.55 -3.19
N SER A 333 -1.73 6.96 -3.08
CA SER A 333 -0.53 7.46 -3.76
C SER A 333 -0.52 7.18 -5.26
N THR A 334 -1.37 6.28 -5.79
CA THR A 334 -1.42 6.01 -7.24
C THR A 334 -2.08 7.15 -8.03
N GLN A 335 -2.70 8.13 -7.37
CA GLN A 335 -3.19 9.38 -7.99
C GLN A 335 -2.05 10.35 -8.39
N ALA A 336 -0.81 9.89 -8.46
CA ALA A 336 0.40 10.66 -8.74
C ALA A 336 0.34 11.50 -10.03
N ILE A 337 -0.52 11.16 -11.00
CA ILE A 337 -0.73 11.95 -12.23
C ILE A 337 -1.31 13.34 -11.96
N SER A 338 -1.82 13.60 -10.76
CA SER A 338 -2.08 14.96 -10.28
C SER A 338 -0.88 15.91 -10.38
N VAL A 339 0.36 15.41 -10.44
CA VAL A 339 1.57 16.19 -10.74
C VAL A 339 1.56 16.78 -12.16
N LEU A 340 0.98 16.06 -13.12
CA LEU A 340 0.88 16.48 -14.51
C LEU A 340 -0.30 17.42 -14.72
N SER A 341 -1.42 17.19 -14.03
CA SER A 341 -2.67 17.93 -14.24
C SER A 341 -2.84 19.20 -13.40
N SER A 342 -1.91 19.52 -12.49
CA SER A 342 -2.01 20.69 -11.60
C SER A 342 -1.10 21.85 -12.01
N PRO A 343 -1.55 23.11 -11.89
CA PRO A 343 -0.75 24.27 -12.25
C PRO A 343 0.37 24.42 -11.24
N TYR A 344 1.39 25.21 -11.58
CA TYR A 344 2.41 25.60 -10.61
C TYR A 344 1.77 26.07 -9.28
N PRO A 345 2.17 25.55 -8.10
CA PRO A 345 3.21 24.52 -7.83
C PRO A 345 2.77 23.04 -7.93
N PRO A 346 3.70 22.06 -7.89
CA PRO A 346 3.41 20.66 -8.22
C PRO A 346 2.69 19.91 -7.07
N PHE A 347 1.40 20.17 -6.86
CA PHE A 347 0.61 19.63 -5.73
C PHE A 347 0.70 18.10 -5.56
N GLY A 348 0.80 17.34 -6.65
CA GLY A 348 0.90 15.88 -6.58
C GLY A 348 2.25 15.34 -6.09
N ILE A 349 3.30 16.16 -5.94
CA ILE A 349 4.64 15.66 -5.54
C ILE A 349 4.60 15.06 -4.13
N ALA A 350 3.79 15.62 -3.23
CA ALA A 350 3.57 15.07 -1.90
C ALA A 350 2.94 13.66 -1.97
N THR A 351 1.96 13.45 -2.85
CA THR A 351 1.31 12.16 -3.08
C THR A 351 2.33 11.08 -3.48
N ILE A 352 3.26 11.40 -4.37
CA ILE A 352 4.29 10.47 -4.86
C ILE A 352 5.18 9.96 -3.72
N THR A 353 5.56 10.83 -2.79
CA THR A 353 6.49 10.46 -1.70
C THR A 353 5.91 9.46 -0.70
N PHE A 354 4.58 9.34 -0.61
CA PHE A 354 3.91 8.38 0.27
C PHE A 354 3.94 6.93 -0.26
N MET A 355 4.20 6.74 -1.55
CA MET A 355 4.08 5.42 -2.18
C MET A 355 5.07 4.37 -1.63
N SER A 356 6.28 4.81 -1.32
CA SER A 356 7.33 3.97 -0.71
C SER A 356 6.95 3.45 0.69
N ILE A 357 6.39 4.32 1.53
CA ILE A 357 6.02 3.93 2.90
C ILE A 357 4.72 3.11 2.93
N GLY A 358 3.80 3.36 1.98
CA GLY A 358 2.59 2.56 1.78
C GLY A 358 2.90 1.12 1.36
N SER A 359 3.71 0.95 0.31
CA SER A 359 4.15 -0.37 -0.16
C SER A 359 4.94 -1.15 0.89
N PHE A 360 5.85 -0.48 1.63
CA PHE A 360 6.57 -1.11 2.74
C PHE A 360 5.63 -1.60 3.85
N SER A 361 4.69 -0.75 4.26
CA SER A 361 3.71 -1.09 5.32
C SER A 361 2.81 -2.25 4.89
N MET A 362 2.41 -2.29 3.62
CA MET A 362 1.64 -3.40 3.05
C MET A 362 2.45 -4.70 3.06
N LEU A 363 3.70 -4.68 2.58
CA LEU A 363 4.61 -5.83 2.57
C LEU A 363 4.82 -6.37 3.99
N VAL A 364 5.28 -5.52 4.91
CA VAL A 364 5.58 -5.89 6.30
C VAL A 364 4.32 -6.40 6.99
N GLY A 365 3.20 -5.71 6.82
CA GLY A 365 1.95 -6.09 7.47
C GLY A 365 1.45 -7.47 7.04
N ILE A 366 1.40 -7.74 5.73
CA ILE A 366 0.95 -9.04 5.20
C ILE A 366 1.97 -10.13 5.57
N TYR A 367 3.25 -9.91 5.27
CA TYR A 367 4.30 -10.92 5.48
C TYR A 367 4.45 -11.32 6.95
N PHE A 368 4.61 -10.36 7.86
CA PHE A 368 4.81 -10.68 9.27
C PHE A 368 3.55 -11.19 9.95
N SER A 369 2.34 -10.85 9.47
CA SER A 369 1.12 -11.48 9.98
C SER A 369 1.13 -12.99 9.72
N ALA A 370 1.61 -13.43 8.55
CA ALA A 370 1.73 -14.84 8.22
C ALA A 370 2.88 -15.54 8.98
N VAL A 371 4.07 -14.93 9.00
CA VAL A 371 5.26 -15.51 9.65
C VAL A 371 5.09 -15.62 11.17
N TYR A 372 4.57 -14.59 11.82
CA TYR A 372 4.42 -14.60 13.29
C TYR A 372 3.45 -15.70 13.72
N VAL A 373 2.34 -15.86 13.00
CA VAL A 373 1.39 -16.93 13.28
C VAL A 373 1.97 -18.29 12.90
N SER A 374 2.74 -18.43 11.81
CA SER A 374 3.32 -19.71 11.41
C SER A 374 4.35 -20.27 12.38
N GLN A 375 4.82 -19.48 13.35
CA GLN A 375 5.79 -19.94 14.35
C GLN A 375 5.14 -20.28 15.69
N ASP A 376 3.95 -19.77 15.98
CA ASP A 376 3.28 -19.97 17.26
C ASP A 376 2.19 -21.07 17.17
N ASN A 377 2.43 -22.20 17.83
CA ASN A 377 1.48 -23.31 17.90
C ASN A 377 0.13 -22.92 18.51
N LYS A 378 0.12 -22.08 19.57
CA LYS A 378 -1.11 -21.67 20.26
C LYS A 378 -1.94 -20.75 19.35
N LEU A 379 -1.29 -19.87 18.60
CA LEU A 379 -1.98 -18.98 17.66
C LEU A 379 -2.51 -19.72 16.43
N ARG A 380 -1.73 -20.64 15.85
CA ARG A 380 -2.21 -21.52 14.77
C ARG A 380 -3.43 -22.31 15.20
N TYR A 381 -3.38 -22.88 16.41
CA TYR A 381 -4.50 -23.62 16.97
C TYR A 381 -5.71 -22.70 17.19
N ALA A 382 -5.51 -21.50 17.74
CA ALA A 382 -6.60 -20.54 17.94
C ALA A 382 -7.30 -20.12 16.64
N ILE A 383 -6.56 -19.98 15.54
CA ILE A 383 -7.12 -19.68 14.20
C ILE A 383 -7.84 -20.90 13.61
N SER A 384 -7.40 -22.12 13.96
CA SER A 384 -7.91 -23.37 13.39
C SER A 384 -9.04 -24.02 14.21
N ARG A 385 -9.22 -23.64 15.48
CA ARG A 385 -10.13 -24.32 16.42
C ARG A 385 -11.62 -24.12 16.12
N SER A 386 -12.00 -22.95 15.60
CA SER A 386 -13.40 -22.65 15.30
C SER A 386 -13.61 -22.56 13.79
N SER A 387 -14.52 -23.39 13.26
CA SER A 387 -14.90 -23.37 11.84
C SER A 387 -15.26 -21.95 11.36
N LYS A 388 -16.05 -21.21 12.15
CA LYS A 388 -16.45 -19.83 11.86
C LYS A 388 -15.30 -18.82 11.87
N ILE A 389 -14.35 -18.95 12.81
CA ILE A 389 -13.16 -18.09 12.85
C ILE A 389 -12.22 -18.44 11.69
N SER A 390 -12.11 -19.73 11.37
CA SER A 390 -11.26 -20.22 10.29
C SER A 390 -11.76 -19.79 8.90
N GLU A 391 -13.08 -19.71 8.70
CA GLU A 391 -13.73 -19.18 7.49
C GLU A 391 -13.46 -17.68 7.37
N GLN A 392 -13.61 -16.93 8.47
CA GLN A 392 -13.35 -15.48 8.49
C GLN A 392 -11.86 -15.17 8.26
N LEU A 393 -10.95 -15.97 8.84
CA LEU A 393 -9.51 -15.78 8.73
C LEU A 393 -8.90 -16.61 7.60
N ARG A 394 -9.68 -17.09 6.63
CA ARG A 394 -9.23 -18.01 5.57
C ARG A 394 -8.01 -17.47 4.82
N PHE A 395 -8.04 -16.19 4.45
CA PHE A 395 -6.91 -15.48 3.85
C PHE A 395 -5.62 -15.63 4.67
N LEU A 396 -5.67 -15.31 5.97
CA LEU A 396 -4.53 -15.44 6.88
C LEU A 396 -4.14 -16.92 7.09
N LYS A 397 -5.11 -17.80 7.32
CA LYS A 397 -4.91 -19.22 7.61
C LYS A 397 -4.13 -19.92 6.49
N ASN A 398 -4.49 -19.65 5.24
CA ASN A 398 -3.86 -20.31 4.09
C ASN A 398 -2.43 -19.80 3.87
N MET A 399 -2.19 -18.48 4.02
CA MET A 399 -0.82 -17.94 4.03
C MET A 399 0.03 -18.54 5.15
N VAL A 400 -0.53 -18.66 6.36
CA VAL A 400 0.14 -19.25 7.53
C VAL A 400 0.49 -20.72 7.31
N LYS A 401 -0.43 -21.50 6.72
CA LYS A 401 -0.20 -22.91 6.41
C LYS A 401 0.93 -23.07 5.39
N SER A 402 0.87 -22.36 4.27
CA SER A 402 1.91 -22.38 3.23
C SER A 402 3.26 -21.90 3.76
N GLN A 403 3.27 -20.88 4.64
CA GLN A 403 4.49 -20.38 5.28
C GLN A 403 5.10 -21.42 6.22
N MET A 404 4.28 -22.10 7.01
CA MET A 404 4.72 -23.18 7.89
C MET A 404 5.32 -24.36 7.11
N GLU A 405 4.66 -24.81 6.05
CA GLU A 405 5.15 -25.88 5.18
C GLU A 405 6.51 -25.51 4.57
N SER A 406 6.66 -24.26 4.12
CA SER A 406 7.93 -23.73 3.57
C SER A 406 9.07 -23.72 4.57
N GLU A 407 8.76 -23.36 5.81
CA GLU A 407 9.75 -23.33 6.88
C GLU A 407 10.16 -24.75 7.33
N ILE A 408 9.21 -25.69 7.39
CA ILE A 408 9.49 -27.10 7.68
C ILE A 408 10.36 -27.69 6.57
N GLU A 409 9.97 -27.52 5.30
CA GLU A 409 10.75 -28.01 4.15
C GLU A 409 12.17 -27.46 4.16
N LYS A 410 12.32 -26.15 4.39
CA LYS A 410 13.65 -25.52 4.46
C LYS A 410 14.49 -26.12 5.58
N ASN A 411 13.93 -26.27 6.77
CA ASN A 411 14.66 -26.77 7.94
C ASN A 411 15.04 -28.25 7.78
N VAL A 412 14.11 -29.09 7.30
CA VAL A 412 14.35 -30.50 7.00
C VAL A 412 15.42 -30.64 5.92
N ARG A 413 15.32 -29.87 4.82
CA ARG A 413 16.32 -29.86 3.76
C ARG A 413 17.70 -29.45 4.26
N SER A 414 17.80 -28.43 5.13
CA SER A 414 19.09 -28.04 5.72
C SER A 414 19.66 -29.10 6.66
N SER A 415 18.82 -29.72 7.49
CA SER A 415 19.28 -30.77 8.42
C SER A 415 19.76 -32.01 7.66
N ILE A 416 19.01 -32.43 6.65
CA ILE A 416 19.39 -33.57 5.79
C ILE A 416 20.66 -33.26 5.01
N LYS A 417 20.76 -32.07 4.40
CA LYS A 417 21.97 -31.67 3.67
C LYS A 417 23.20 -31.64 4.58
N ASN A 418 23.06 -31.11 5.79
CA ASN A 418 24.17 -31.08 6.75
C ASN A 418 24.57 -32.51 7.14
N LEU A 419 23.58 -33.37 7.43
CA LEU A 419 23.82 -34.76 7.78
C LEU A 419 24.47 -35.55 6.63
N SER A 420 24.01 -35.35 5.38
CA SER A 420 24.58 -36.00 4.20
C SER A 420 26.01 -35.55 3.95
N THR A 421 26.30 -34.26 4.12
CA THR A 421 27.66 -33.72 3.99
C THR A 421 28.59 -34.34 5.04
N SER A 422 28.14 -34.43 6.30
CA SER A 422 28.93 -35.09 7.36
C SER A 422 29.14 -36.58 7.11
N LEU A 423 28.12 -37.30 6.61
CA LEU A 423 28.24 -38.71 6.26
C LEU A 423 29.18 -38.95 5.08
N GLU A 424 29.17 -38.06 4.08
CA GLU A 424 30.12 -38.08 2.96
C GLU A 424 31.55 -37.86 3.43
N GLU A 425 31.76 -36.91 4.35
CA GLU A 425 33.08 -36.64 4.96
C GLU A 425 33.59 -37.82 5.81
N GLU A 426 32.71 -38.51 6.56
CA GLU A 426 33.09 -39.61 7.44
C GLU A 426 33.22 -40.97 6.74
N SER A 427 32.35 -41.26 5.77
CA SER A 427 32.26 -42.58 5.14
C SER A 427 32.76 -42.63 3.69
N GLY A 428 32.95 -41.47 3.04
CA GLY A 428 33.28 -41.39 1.61
C GLY A 428 32.14 -41.79 0.67
N ILE A 429 30.94 -42.10 1.19
CA ILE A 429 29.79 -42.55 0.40
C ILE A 429 28.89 -41.37 0.08
N GLN A 430 28.73 -41.08 -1.21
CA GLN A 430 27.81 -40.06 -1.69
C GLN A 430 26.36 -40.50 -1.49
N THR A 431 25.56 -39.66 -0.83
CA THR A 431 24.16 -40.00 -0.53
C THR A 431 23.21 -39.19 -1.41
N ASP A 432 22.27 -39.86 -2.08
CA ASP A 432 21.17 -39.18 -2.77
C ASP A 432 20.15 -38.69 -1.73
N TRP A 433 20.45 -37.52 -1.17
CA TRP A 433 19.69 -36.93 -0.09
C TRP A 433 18.52 -36.10 -0.60
N GLU A 434 18.53 -35.62 -1.85
CA GLU A 434 17.47 -34.77 -2.39
C GLU A 434 16.14 -35.50 -2.54
N GLU A 435 16.18 -36.76 -2.98
CA GLU A 435 14.98 -37.60 -3.11
C GLU A 435 14.32 -37.83 -1.73
N LYS A 436 15.14 -38.06 -0.70
CA LYS A 436 14.67 -38.33 0.67
C LYS A 436 14.07 -37.11 1.37
N VAL A 437 14.43 -35.88 0.98
CA VAL A 437 13.91 -34.65 1.61
C VAL A 437 12.39 -34.62 1.58
N LYS A 438 11.77 -35.06 0.48
CA LYS A 438 10.32 -35.01 0.32
C LYS A 438 9.63 -35.94 1.34
N ASP A 439 10.10 -37.16 1.47
CA ASP A 439 9.55 -38.15 2.40
C ASP A 439 9.64 -37.69 3.85
N TYR A 440 10.78 -37.11 4.24
CA TYR A 440 10.95 -36.56 5.59
C TYR A 440 10.07 -35.33 5.85
N VAL A 441 9.87 -34.48 4.85
CA VAL A 441 8.95 -33.34 4.97
C VAL A 441 7.52 -33.82 5.20
N ASP A 442 7.06 -34.81 4.43
CA ASP A 442 5.72 -35.38 4.57
C ASP A 442 5.55 -36.08 5.92
N MET A 443 6.57 -36.77 6.41
CA MET A 443 6.59 -37.40 7.74
C MET A 443 6.41 -36.36 8.86
N VAL A 444 7.21 -35.28 8.85
CA VAL A 444 7.15 -34.21 9.87
C VAL A 444 5.81 -33.46 9.82
N LEU A 445 5.26 -33.23 8.63
CA LEU A 445 3.95 -32.60 8.46
C LEU A 445 2.84 -33.48 9.06
N ASN A 446 2.84 -34.78 8.74
CA ASN A 446 1.87 -35.74 9.26
C ASN A 446 1.94 -35.87 10.79
N GLU A 447 3.15 -35.91 11.36
CA GLU A 447 3.33 -36.02 12.80
C GLU A 447 2.82 -34.77 13.53
N LYS A 448 3.09 -33.57 12.97
CA LYS A 448 2.53 -32.32 13.49
C LYS A 448 1.01 -32.24 13.37
N GLU A 449 0.39 -32.89 12.39
CA GLU A 449 -1.07 -32.97 12.33
C GLU A 449 -1.66 -33.95 13.34
N LYS A 450 -0.98 -35.07 13.61
CA LYS A 450 -1.37 -36.02 14.66
C LYS A 450 -1.31 -35.38 16.06
N MET A 451 -0.27 -34.59 16.35
CA MET A 451 -0.18 -33.83 17.61
C MET A 451 -1.27 -32.75 17.79
N LYS A 452 -2.08 -32.43 16.76
CA LYS A 452 -3.21 -31.49 16.87
C LYS A 452 -4.51 -32.16 17.33
N ARG A 453 -4.62 -33.49 17.23
CA ARG A 453 -5.78 -34.24 17.70
C ARG A 453 -5.51 -34.68 19.14
N PRO A 454 -6.34 -34.27 20.12
CA PRO A 454 -6.20 -34.77 21.49
C PRO A 454 -6.36 -36.28 21.56
#